data_AF-A0A522PES7-F1
#
_entry.id   AF-A0A522PES7-F1
#
_cell.length_a   1.000
_cell.length_b   1.000
_cell.length_c   1.000
_cell.angle_alpha   90.00
_cell.angle_beta   90.00
_cell.angle_gamma   90.00
#
_symmetry.space_group_name_H-M   'P 1'
#
loop_
_entity.id
_entity.type
_entity.pdbx_description
1 polymer ?
#
loop_
_entity_poly.entity_id
_entity_poly.type
_entity_poly.pdbx_seq_one_letter_code
_entity_poly.pdbx_strand_id
1 'polypeptide(L)'
;MKLLIDVDALVKMAHWRMLPELPGSLDISWSNCATVSSLKFRASRAATEPDGKLFISTQAAQAAVLAIAEMSELAEPLPGHLELFQDISGIDAGEAILFAGIMGDDSTYVLTGDKRALRALSN
;
A
#
# COMPACT_ATOMS: atom_id res chain seq x y z
N MET A 1 -11.05 -8.18 9.48
CA MET A 1 -9.73 -8.26 8.79
C MET A 1 -9.52 -6.95 8.06
N LYS A 2 -8.33 -6.36 8.19
CA LYS A 2 -7.91 -5.16 7.45
C LYS A 2 -6.68 -5.49 6.61
N LEU A 3 -6.55 -4.87 5.44
CA LEU A 3 -5.41 -5.06 4.55
C LEU A 3 -4.71 -3.74 4.26
N LEU A 4 -3.46 -3.63 4.68
CA LEU A 4 -2.59 -2.51 4.35
C LEU A 4 -1.79 -2.88 3.10
N ILE A 5 -1.93 -2.13 2.02
CA ILE A 5 -1.35 -2.46 0.72
C ILE A 5 -0.17 -1.53 0.46
N ASP A 6 1.00 -2.14 0.27
CA ASP A 6 2.19 -1.45 -0.18
C ASP A 6 1.98 -0.79 -1.57
N VAL A 7 2.65 0.33 -1.78
CA VAL A 7 2.58 1.11 -3.02
C VAL A 7 2.92 0.24 -4.23
N ASP A 8 4.03 -0.47 -4.13
CA ASP A 8 4.58 -1.25 -5.23
C ASP A 8 3.66 -2.43 -5.56
N ALA A 9 3.09 -3.07 -4.54
CA ALA A 9 2.07 -4.12 -4.72
C ALA A 9 0.81 -3.58 -5.41
N LEU A 10 0.24 -2.47 -4.94
CA LEU A 10 -0.96 -1.86 -5.52
C LEU A 10 -0.74 -1.46 -6.98
N VAL A 11 0.36 -0.77 -7.26
CA VAL A 11 0.72 -0.30 -8.60
C VAL A 11 0.92 -1.46 -9.56
N LYS A 12 1.61 -2.53 -9.14
CA LYS A 12 1.75 -3.74 -9.95
C LYS A 12 0.37 -4.33 -10.25
N MET A 13 -0.46 -4.58 -9.25
CA MET A 13 -1.81 -5.10 -9.48
C MET A 13 -2.64 -4.22 -10.43
N ALA A 14 -2.45 -2.90 -10.40
CA ALA A 14 -3.09 -1.98 -11.33
C ALA A 14 -2.64 -2.21 -12.78
N HIS A 15 -1.34 -2.33 -13.03
CA HIS A 15 -0.78 -2.61 -14.36
C HIS A 15 -1.20 -3.96 -14.90
N TRP A 16 -1.31 -4.95 -14.03
CA TRP A 16 -1.75 -6.30 -14.38
C TRP A 16 -3.28 -6.47 -14.41
N ARG A 17 -4.04 -5.39 -14.19
CA ARG A 17 -5.52 -5.39 -14.16
C ARG A 17 -6.11 -6.36 -13.13
N MET A 18 -5.38 -6.60 -12.04
CA MET A 18 -5.76 -7.52 -10.96
C MET A 18 -6.39 -6.82 -9.76
N LEU A 19 -6.35 -5.48 -9.68
CA LEU A 19 -6.95 -4.74 -8.55
C LEU A 19 -8.41 -5.16 -8.26
N PRO A 20 -9.32 -5.25 -9.26
CA PRO A 20 -10.73 -5.57 -8.99
C PRO A 20 -10.92 -6.91 -8.26
N GLU A 21 -10.01 -7.86 -8.45
CA GLU A 21 -10.09 -9.21 -7.89
C GLU A 21 -9.57 -9.29 -6.45
N LEU A 22 -8.75 -8.32 -6.03
CA LEU A 22 -8.03 -8.40 -4.75
C LEU A 22 -8.97 -8.53 -3.54
N PRO A 23 -9.96 -7.65 -3.33
CA PRO A 23 -10.81 -7.76 -2.15
C PRO A 23 -11.62 -9.06 -2.14
N GLY A 24 -12.16 -9.45 -3.30
CA GLY A 24 -12.93 -10.68 -3.47
C GLY A 24 -12.12 -11.96 -3.18
N SER A 25 -10.83 -11.97 -3.54
CA SER A 25 -9.94 -13.10 -3.26
C SER A 25 -9.64 -13.31 -1.77
N LEU A 26 -9.89 -12.29 -0.94
CA LEU A 26 -9.65 -12.29 0.50
C LEU A 26 -10.94 -12.18 1.32
N ASP A 27 -12.12 -12.21 0.67
CA ASP A 27 -13.43 -12.03 1.29
C ASP A 27 -13.52 -10.74 2.14
N ILE A 28 -12.97 -9.63 1.61
CA ILE A 28 -13.04 -8.29 2.21
C ILE A 28 -13.58 -7.27 1.22
N SER A 29 -14.03 -6.12 1.73
CA SER A 29 -14.35 -4.94 0.92
C SER A 29 -13.14 -4.02 0.77
N TRP A 30 -13.13 -3.18 -0.27
CA TRP A 30 -12.14 -2.11 -0.40
C TRP A 30 -12.10 -1.17 0.80
N SER A 31 -13.23 -0.94 1.48
CA SER A 31 -13.29 -0.13 2.70
C SER A 31 -12.49 -0.71 3.87
N ASN A 32 -12.13 -2.00 3.82
CA ASN A 32 -11.23 -2.64 4.78
C ASN A 32 -9.77 -2.67 4.30
N CYS A 33 -9.48 -2.06 3.14
CA CYS A 33 -8.14 -1.84 2.66
C CYS A 33 -7.68 -0.41 2.97
N ALA A 34 -6.38 -0.22 3.06
CA ALA A 34 -5.75 1.10 3.13
C ALA A 34 -4.37 1.07 2.47
N THR A 35 -3.87 2.22 2.07
CA THR A 35 -2.49 2.40 1.57
C THR A 35 -1.98 3.77 2.01
N VAL A 36 -0.69 4.04 1.81
CA VAL A 36 -0.11 5.34 2.16
C VAL A 36 -0.74 6.47 1.34
N SER A 37 -1.06 7.59 2.01
CA SER A 37 -1.81 8.71 1.41
C SER A 37 -1.11 9.35 0.21
N SER A 38 0.22 9.29 0.15
CA SER A 38 1.03 9.82 -0.94
C SER A 38 0.71 9.18 -2.30
N LEU A 39 0.24 7.92 -2.32
CA LEU A 39 -0.09 7.20 -3.55
C LEU A 39 -1.30 7.80 -4.25
N LYS A 40 -2.31 8.29 -3.50
CA LYS A 40 -3.49 8.94 -4.07
C LYS A 40 -3.11 10.11 -4.97
N PHE A 41 -2.24 11.00 -4.48
CA PHE A 41 -1.79 12.17 -5.24
C PHE A 41 -0.97 11.78 -6.48
N ARG A 42 -0.10 10.77 -6.35
CA ARG A 42 0.70 10.27 -7.48
C ARG A 42 -0.18 9.64 -8.55
N ALA A 43 -1.13 8.79 -8.18
CA ALA A 43 -2.05 8.13 -9.08
C ALA A 43 -2.95 9.15 -9.79
N SER A 44 -3.51 10.14 -9.07
CA SER A 44 -4.33 11.20 -9.68
C SER A 44 -3.57 12.01 -10.73
N ARG A 45 -2.30 12.34 -10.48
CA ARG A 45 -1.46 13.02 -11.48
C ARG A 45 -1.17 12.10 -12.68
N ALA A 46 -0.87 10.83 -12.41
CA ALA A 46 -0.57 9.84 -13.44
C ALA A 46 -1.78 9.44 -14.30
N ALA A 47 -3.01 9.71 -13.84
CA ALA A 47 -4.24 9.41 -14.56
C ALA A 47 -4.41 10.26 -15.83
N THR A 48 -3.77 11.42 -15.90
CA THR A 48 -3.73 12.29 -17.09
C THR A 48 -2.45 12.11 -17.89
N GLU A 49 -1.30 12.03 -17.21
CA GLU A 49 0.01 11.89 -17.84
C GLU A 49 0.88 10.90 -17.03
N PRO A 50 1.27 9.75 -17.60
CA PRO A 50 2.08 8.75 -16.89
C PRO A 50 3.38 9.35 -16.35
N ASP A 51 3.77 9.02 -15.11
CA ASP A 51 5.02 9.50 -14.52
C ASP A 51 6.26 8.73 -15.02
N GLY A 52 6.05 7.65 -15.79
CA GLY A 52 7.10 6.82 -16.38
C GLY A 52 7.92 6.01 -15.37
N LYS A 53 7.58 6.07 -14.08
CA LYS A 53 8.30 5.39 -13.00
C LYS A 53 7.42 4.36 -12.29
N LEU A 54 6.37 4.84 -11.64
CA LEU A 54 5.37 4.00 -10.96
C LEU A 54 4.25 3.67 -11.94
N PHE A 55 3.73 4.68 -12.62
CA PHE A 55 2.66 4.54 -13.58
C PHE A 55 3.18 4.82 -14.98
N ILE A 56 3.42 3.73 -15.73
CA ILE A 56 3.73 3.78 -17.17
C ILE A 56 2.46 3.81 -18.06
N SER A 57 1.27 3.73 -17.44
CA SER A 57 -0.02 3.67 -18.11
C SER A 57 -1.05 4.51 -17.36
N THR A 58 -1.75 5.40 -18.06
CA THR A 58 -2.86 6.18 -17.50
C THR A 58 -4.00 5.28 -17.04
N GLN A 59 -4.24 4.15 -17.72
CA GLN A 59 -5.27 3.18 -17.35
C GLN A 59 -4.99 2.55 -15.99
N ALA A 60 -3.73 2.18 -15.73
CA ALA A 60 -3.33 1.65 -14.43
C ALA A 60 -3.46 2.70 -13.32
N ALA A 61 -3.08 3.96 -13.62
CA ALA A 61 -3.25 5.06 -12.68
C ALA A 61 -4.72 5.33 -12.36
N GLN A 62 -5.61 5.33 -13.36
CA GLN A 62 -7.05 5.48 -13.18
C GLN A 62 -7.64 4.33 -12.34
N ALA A 63 -7.23 3.09 -12.61
CA ALA A 63 -7.66 1.93 -11.80
C ALA A 63 -7.21 2.08 -10.34
N ALA A 64 -5.98 2.53 -10.10
CA ALA A 64 -5.49 2.81 -8.75
C ALA A 64 -6.28 3.94 -8.08
N VAL A 65 -6.60 5.03 -8.77
CA VAL A 65 -7.43 6.12 -8.24
C VAL A 65 -8.81 5.60 -7.82
N LEU A 66 -9.46 4.81 -8.66
CA LEU A 66 -10.78 4.24 -8.36
C LEU A 66 -10.72 3.32 -7.14
N ALA A 67 -9.75 2.41 -7.09
CA ALA A 67 -9.59 1.52 -5.94
C ALA A 67 -9.30 2.30 -4.64
N ILE A 68 -8.37 3.27 -4.68
CA ILE A 68 -8.01 4.09 -3.51
C ILE A 68 -9.19 4.94 -3.03
N ALA A 69 -10.09 5.37 -3.91
CA ALA A 69 -11.29 6.12 -3.53
C ALA A 69 -12.27 5.30 -2.68
N GLU A 70 -12.23 3.96 -2.78
CA GLU A 70 -13.05 3.05 -1.98
C GLU A 70 -12.33 2.56 -0.71
N MET A 71 -11.04 2.86 -0.57
CA MET A 71 -10.24 2.47 0.59
C MET A 71 -10.52 3.36 1.81
N SER A 72 -10.35 2.78 3.00
CA SER A 72 -10.24 3.56 4.23
C SER A 72 -8.94 4.35 4.27
N GLU A 73 -8.94 5.46 4.99
CA GLU A 73 -7.69 6.16 5.31
C GLU A 73 -6.81 5.27 6.19
N LEU A 74 -5.50 5.31 5.92
CA LEU A 74 -4.51 4.68 6.77
C LEU A 74 -4.44 5.45 8.09
N ALA A 75 -4.75 4.77 9.20
CA ALA A 75 -4.60 5.35 10.52
C ALA A 75 -3.14 5.69 10.78
N GLU A 76 -2.87 6.84 11.38
CA GLU A 76 -1.52 7.19 11.80
C GLU A 76 -1.04 6.20 12.88
N PRO A 77 0.12 5.55 12.68
CA PRO A 77 0.66 4.64 13.69
C PRO A 77 1.06 5.40 14.95
N LEU A 78 1.01 4.72 16.09
CA LEU A 78 1.53 5.28 17.34
C LEU A 78 3.02 5.62 17.16
N PRO A 79 3.50 6.78 17.65
CA PRO A 79 4.88 7.20 17.46
C PRO A 79 5.91 6.13 17.86
N GLY A 80 5.69 5.48 19.02
CA GLY A 80 6.59 4.42 19.50
C GLY A 80 6.60 3.15 18.64
N HIS A 81 5.54 2.86 17.89
CA HIS A 81 5.55 1.76 16.91
C HIS A 81 6.34 2.15 15.67
N LEU A 82 6.18 3.39 15.21
CA LEU A 82 6.87 3.88 14.02
C LEU A 82 8.39 3.97 14.22
N GLU A 83 8.83 4.42 15.41
CA GLU A 83 10.25 4.50 15.80
C GLU A 83 10.97 3.16 15.68
N LEU A 84 10.28 2.02 15.85
CA LEU A 84 10.87 0.69 15.70
C LEU A 84 11.34 0.39 14.26
N PHE A 85 10.78 1.07 13.26
CA PHE A 85 11.06 0.79 11.85
C PHE A 85 11.81 1.91 11.12
N GLN A 86 11.80 3.15 11.63
CA GLN A 86 12.35 4.33 10.93
C GLN A 86 13.86 4.23 10.62
N ASP A 87 14.63 3.52 11.45
CA ASP A 87 16.09 3.41 11.30
C ASP A 87 16.55 2.02 10.81
N ILE A 88 15.61 1.14 10.44
CA ILE A 88 15.96 -0.18 9.92
C ILE A 88 16.41 -0.06 8.46
N SER A 89 17.68 -0.34 8.21
CA SER A 89 18.23 -0.38 6.86
C SER A 89 17.47 -1.39 5.98
N GLY A 90 16.91 -0.89 4.89
CA GLY A 90 16.13 -1.69 3.95
C GLY A 90 14.61 -1.56 4.08
N ILE A 91 14.13 -0.81 5.07
CA ILE A 91 12.73 -0.38 5.21
C ILE A 91 12.65 1.10 4.85
N ASP A 92 11.77 1.48 3.92
CA ASP A 92 11.52 2.88 3.61
C ASP A 92 10.40 3.49 4.47
N ALA A 93 10.21 4.81 4.37
CA ALA A 93 9.23 5.52 5.19
C ALA A 93 7.78 5.06 4.97
N GLY A 94 7.42 4.62 3.75
CA GLY A 94 6.09 4.10 3.47
C GLY A 94 5.89 2.73 4.11
N GLU A 95 6.88 1.85 3.96
CA GLU A 95 6.91 0.53 4.58
C GLU A 95 6.88 0.61 6.11
N ALA A 96 7.67 1.52 6.70
CA ALA A 96 7.67 1.75 8.14
C ALA A 96 6.28 2.12 8.68
N ILE A 97 5.53 2.96 7.97
CA ILE A 97 4.15 3.31 8.34
C ILE A 97 3.24 2.07 8.26
N LEU A 98 3.35 1.27 7.20
CA LEU A 98 2.53 0.07 7.03
C LEU A 98 2.82 -0.99 8.10
N PHE A 99 4.10 -1.24 8.41
CA PHE A 99 4.51 -2.20 9.44
C PHE A 99 4.15 -1.71 10.85
N ALA A 100 4.30 -0.42 11.14
CA ALA A 100 3.83 0.14 12.40
C ALA A 100 2.30 0.05 12.54
N GLY A 101 1.58 0.16 11.42
CA GLY A 101 0.12 0.07 11.35
C GLY A 101 -0.48 -1.30 11.66
N ILE A 102 0.32 -2.37 11.67
CA ILE A 102 -0.15 -3.72 12.05
C ILE A 102 0.21 -4.09 13.49
N MET A 103 1.03 -3.29 14.16
CA MET A 103 1.45 -3.59 15.53
C MET A 103 0.28 -3.51 16.49
N GLY A 104 0.05 -4.60 17.24
CA GLY A 104 -1.00 -4.67 18.26
C GLY A 104 -2.40 -5.00 17.73
N ASP A 105 -2.54 -5.34 16.44
CA ASP A 105 -3.80 -5.80 15.84
C ASP A 105 -3.59 -7.05 14.98
N ASP A 106 -3.91 -8.22 15.55
CA ASP A 106 -3.81 -9.53 14.89
C ASP A 106 -4.78 -9.71 13.70
N SER A 107 -5.69 -8.75 13.50
CA SER A 107 -6.64 -8.76 12.39
C SER A 107 -6.23 -7.89 11.20
N THR A 108 -5.08 -7.21 11.29
CA THR A 108 -4.54 -6.37 10.21
C THR A 108 -3.32 -7.03 9.55
N TYR A 109 -3.34 -7.10 8.22
CA TYR A 109 -2.31 -7.74 7.41
C TYR A 109 -1.67 -6.73 6.45
N VAL A 110 -0.41 -6.96 6.06
CA VAL A 110 0.27 -6.19 5.01
C VAL A 110 0.43 -7.01 3.75
N LEU A 111 0.00 -6.46 2.61
CA LEU A 111 0.32 -6.97 1.29
C LEU A 111 1.52 -6.20 0.73
N THR A 112 2.67 -6.86 0.66
CA THR A 112 3.90 -6.31 0.06
C THR A 112 4.59 -7.34 -0.82
N GLY A 113 5.30 -6.85 -1.84
CA GLY A 113 6.23 -7.64 -2.64
C GLY A 113 7.70 -7.30 -2.37
N ASP A 114 8.00 -6.37 -1.45
CA ASP A 114 9.36 -5.94 -1.16
C ASP A 114 10.09 -6.98 -0.28
N LYS A 115 10.93 -7.79 -0.94
CA LYS A 115 11.75 -8.81 -0.29
C LYS A 115 12.86 -8.21 0.57
N ARG A 116 13.34 -7.00 0.26
CA ARG A 116 14.39 -6.33 1.03
C ARG A 116 13.81 -5.91 2.38
N ALA A 117 12.62 -5.31 2.40
CA ALA A 117 11.94 -4.93 3.64
C ALA A 117 11.60 -6.15 4.51
N LEU A 118 11.06 -7.22 3.91
CA LEU A 118 10.76 -8.46 4.64
C LEU A 118 12.02 -9.11 5.25
N ARG A 119 13.16 -9.07 4.54
CA ARG A 119 14.44 -9.54 5.09
C ARG A 119 14.93 -8.66 6.23
N ALA A 120 14.74 -7.34 6.12
CA ALA A 120 15.12 -6.41 7.16
C ALA A 120 14.35 -6.66 8.46
N LEU A 121 13.08 -7.07 8.38
CA LEU A 121 12.25 -7.47 9.53
C LEU A 121 12.69 -8.78 10.20
N SER A 122 13.43 -9.64 9.49
CA SER A 122 13.85 -10.95 10.01
C SER A 122 15.21 -10.96 10.72
N ASN A 123 15.93 -9.83 10.70
CA ASN A 123 17.23 -9.67 11.33
C ASN A 123 17.10 -9.03 12.72
#